data_AF-A0A931QH85-F1
#
_entry.id   AF-A0A931QH85-F1
#
_cell.length_a   1.000
_cell.length_b   1.000
_cell.length_c   1.000
_cell.angle_alpha   90.00
_cell.angle_beta   90.00
_cell.angle_gamma   90.00
#
_symmetry.space_group_name_H-M   'P 1'
#
loop_
_entity.id
_entity.type
_entity.pdbx_description
1 polymer ?
#
loop_
_entity_poly.entity_id
_entity_poly.type
_entity_poly.pdbx_seq_one_letter_code
_entity_poly.pdbx_strand_id
1 'polypeptide(L)'
;RADLYPVDSSAFPVMSSFLDVFDASGRFVSGLKPGDVNMLEDGQPLPVQELTEMVVPAQIVVAVNPGPALGIRNAQGAPRFQQIVQALSEWEQRLPADTPDDLSLVTIAGPVISHASAKDWSVSLNAFQPDFRTTTPNLQSLAIAIDTAAAQTPRPGMKRAVLFITPRMDDPNIDTLLQPLIVKAQQNRVRVFVWFADTDLYAATTSAAAFNNLAMQTGGEYFSATNETQPLPDPESYFAPLRRLYSLKYNSAAAKGGQLTISAQITSAAGKVQSADQSITIDIQPPNPIFVSPPLQIVRRPPQNDPYNDKILLPDTQKIEIIIEFPDKHKRALARTTFYVDGEIAAENKAAPFDTFTWDISKYNLSGEHKIMVEAVDVLGLSKTSMEIPVTVTVTQPPRGLSAFFARYKQYITYGAIGLAGLSLLLIFFLGSMRSVFRRARTSRRAAGDPLTQPVAATVEPITDRTKRARAVNERAKNADAPAWLQRLTPDLAAAPVSPILLTEKESVFGSDPVQSTYVLDNPSLNPRHARLAQTEDGGYLLADAGTVAGTWVNFEPVGKEGHLLQHGDVVHFGQLVFRFELKNPPPAAEPKIIKETPLL
;
A
#
# COMPACT_ATOMS: atom_id res chain seq x y z
N ARG A 1 23.97 -12.89 -31.68
CA ARG A 1 23.88 -11.76 -30.72
C ARG A 1 22.81 -12.08 -29.70
N ALA A 2 22.99 -11.68 -28.44
CA ALA A 2 21.91 -11.65 -27.46
C ALA A 2 21.85 -10.28 -26.79
N ASP A 3 20.65 -9.80 -26.48
CA ASP A 3 20.42 -8.52 -25.80
C ASP A 3 19.46 -8.75 -24.63
N LEU A 4 19.99 -8.65 -23.41
CA LEU A 4 19.20 -8.66 -22.19
C LEU A 4 18.57 -7.26 -21.99
N TYR A 5 17.31 -7.23 -21.59
CA TYR A 5 16.61 -6.01 -21.20
C TYR A 5 16.74 -5.78 -19.70
N PRO A 6 16.45 -4.58 -19.17
CA PRO A 6 16.57 -4.29 -17.74
C PRO A 6 15.85 -5.34 -16.87
N VAL A 7 16.61 -6.08 -16.08
CA VAL A 7 16.07 -7.06 -15.12
C VAL A 7 15.19 -6.36 -14.08
N ASP A 8 13.97 -6.88 -13.91
CA ASP A 8 13.05 -6.49 -12.83
C ASP A 8 13.21 -7.42 -11.63
N SER A 9 13.51 -6.81 -10.47
CA SER A 9 13.62 -7.45 -9.16
C SER A 9 12.39 -7.23 -8.28
N SER A 10 11.31 -6.60 -8.75
CA SER A 10 10.11 -6.31 -7.94
C SER A 10 9.55 -7.54 -7.20
N ALA A 11 9.56 -8.70 -7.86
CA ALA A 11 9.10 -9.99 -7.35
C ALA A 11 10.18 -10.86 -6.66
N PHE A 12 11.31 -10.25 -6.25
CA PHE A 12 12.45 -10.93 -5.61
C PHE A 12 12.02 -11.88 -4.46
N PRO A 13 12.54 -13.14 -4.39
CA PRO A 13 13.70 -13.67 -5.10
C PRO A 13 13.48 -14.10 -6.56
N VAL A 14 12.25 -14.05 -7.08
CA VAL A 14 11.98 -14.30 -8.49
C VAL A 14 12.30 -13.04 -9.28
N MET A 15 13.34 -13.10 -10.11
CA MET A 15 13.66 -12.03 -11.05
C MET A 15 13.06 -12.33 -12.43
N SER A 16 12.73 -11.29 -13.17
CA SER A 16 12.24 -11.41 -14.54
C SER A 16 12.94 -10.43 -15.48
N SER A 17 13.00 -10.77 -16.76
CA SER A 17 13.52 -9.88 -17.80
C SER A 17 12.99 -10.29 -19.18
N PHE A 18 13.25 -9.44 -20.18
CA PHE A 18 13.10 -9.80 -21.58
C PHE A 18 14.47 -10.09 -22.20
N LEU A 19 14.51 -11.02 -23.15
CA LEU A 19 15.73 -11.44 -23.84
C LEU A 19 15.48 -11.52 -25.34
N ASP A 20 16.33 -10.84 -26.09
CA ASP A 20 16.42 -11.00 -27.53
C ASP A 20 17.60 -11.89 -27.91
N VAL A 21 17.37 -12.81 -28.84
CA VAL A 21 18.40 -13.69 -29.39
C VAL A 21 18.32 -13.67 -30.91
N PHE A 22 19.41 -13.25 -31.55
CA PHE A 22 19.51 -13.14 -33.00
C PHE A 22 20.69 -13.96 -33.54
N ASP A 23 20.50 -14.64 -34.66
CA ASP A 23 21.54 -15.38 -35.36
C ASP A 23 22.55 -14.45 -36.10
N ALA A 24 23.51 -15.04 -36.80
CA ALA A 24 24.52 -14.29 -37.57
C ALA A 24 23.94 -13.57 -38.81
N SER A 25 22.72 -13.92 -39.23
CA SER A 25 21.94 -13.24 -40.27
C SER A 25 20.90 -12.27 -39.71
N GLY A 26 20.98 -11.93 -38.42
CA GLY A 26 20.09 -10.97 -37.77
C GLY A 26 18.65 -11.46 -37.53
N ARG A 27 18.33 -12.72 -37.85
CA ARG A 27 17.01 -13.33 -37.65
C ARG A 27 16.84 -13.82 -36.21
N PHE A 28 15.61 -13.76 -35.70
CA PHE A 28 15.29 -14.14 -34.33
C PHE A 28 15.37 -15.66 -34.14
N VAL A 29 16.06 -16.11 -33.09
CA VAL A 29 16.21 -17.54 -32.76
C VAL A 29 15.00 -18.00 -31.96
N SER A 30 13.95 -18.45 -32.65
CA SER A 30 12.72 -18.99 -32.06
C SER A 30 12.88 -20.40 -31.49
N GLY A 31 12.04 -20.77 -30.52
CA GLY A 31 11.93 -22.14 -29.99
C GLY A 31 12.99 -22.55 -28.96
N LEU A 32 13.70 -21.59 -28.36
CA LEU A 32 14.58 -21.85 -27.21
C LEU A 32 13.78 -22.33 -25.99
N LYS A 33 14.37 -23.23 -25.21
CA LYS A 33 13.82 -23.80 -23.98
C LYS A 33 14.52 -23.19 -22.74
N PRO A 34 13.93 -23.28 -21.53
CA PRO A 34 14.59 -22.79 -20.32
C PRO A 34 16.00 -23.35 -20.11
N GLY A 35 16.22 -24.63 -20.42
CA GLY A 35 17.55 -25.27 -20.33
C GLY A 35 18.58 -24.81 -21.36
N ASP A 36 18.18 -24.05 -22.39
CA ASP A 36 19.09 -23.46 -23.39
C ASP A 36 19.65 -22.10 -22.90
N VAL A 37 19.14 -21.56 -21.79
CA VAL A 37 19.52 -20.24 -21.26
C VAL A 37 19.86 -20.33 -19.77
N ASN A 38 21.03 -19.81 -19.39
CA ASN A 38 21.38 -19.58 -18.00
C ASN A 38 21.55 -18.07 -17.77
N MET A 39 21.10 -17.59 -16.61
CA MET A 39 21.42 -16.25 -16.13
C MET A 39 22.74 -16.32 -15.38
N LEU A 40 23.67 -15.44 -15.69
CA LEU A 40 24.92 -15.28 -14.95
C LEU A 40 24.72 -14.17 -13.93
N GLU A 41 24.77 -14.50 -12.64
CA GLU A 41 24.66 -13.54 -11.54
C GLU A 41 26.00 -13.47 -10.81
N ASP A 42 26.71 -12.35 -10.94
CA ASP A 42 28.13 -12.19 -10.59
C ASP A 42 29.03 -13.32 -11.16
N GLY A 43 28.67 -13.79 -12.36
CA GLY A 43 29.32 -14.90 -13.07
C GLY A 43 28.87 -16.30 -12.67
N GLN A 44 28.03 -16.47 -11.64
CA GLN A 44 27.45 -17.75 -11.27
C GLN A 44 26.29 -18.14 -12.21
N PRO A 45 26.32 -19.31 -12.87
CA PRO A 45 25.24 -19.73 -13.75
C PRO A 45 24.03 -20.26 -12.96
N LEU A 46 22.92 -19.54 -13.06
CA LEU A 46 21.61 -19.86 -12.51
C LEU A 46 20.65 -20.30 -13.63
N PRO A 47 19.88 -21.39 -13.44
CA PRO A 47 18.98 -21.89 -14.47
C PRO A 47 17.75 -20.98 -14.64
N VAL A 48 17.39 -20.68 -15.88
CA VAL A 48 16.09 -20.08 -16.20
C VAL A 48 14.99 -21.10 -15.90
N GLN A 49 13.95 -20.67 -15.18
CA GLN A 49 12.84 -21.53 -14.76
C GLN A 49 11.67 -21.47 -15.74
N GLU A 50 11.30 -20.25 -16.15
CA GLU A 50 10.32 -19.99 -17.20
C GLU A 50 11.02 -19.25 -18.34
N LEU A 51 10.83 -19.73 -19.58
CA LEU A 51 11.22 -19.05 -20.81
C LEU A 51 10.05 -19.14 -21.78
N THR A 52 9.47 -18.01 -22.15
CA THR A 52 8.29 -17.93 -23.01
C THR A 52 8.58 -17.03 -24.21
N GLU A 53 8.51 -17.57 -25.42
CA GLU A 53 8.54 -16.76 -26.64
C GLU A 53 7.21 -16.00 -26.78
N MET A 54 7.27 -14.68 -26.82
CA MET A 54 6.12 -13.79 -26.92
C MET A 54 6.11 -13.07 -28.26
N VAL A 55 4.92 -12.93 -28.84
CA VAL A 55 4.69 -12.02 -29.98
C VAL A 55 4.42 -10.62 -29.43
N VAL A 56 5.16 -9.63 -29.94
CA VAL A 56 5.04 -8.21 -29.57
C VAL A 56 4.89 -7.36 -30.83
N PRO A 57 4.18 -6.22 -30.78
CA PRO A 57 4.13 -5.32 -31.93
C PRO A 57 5.47 -4.65 -32.23
N ALA A 58 5.71 -4.35 -33.50
CA ALA A 58 6.82 -3.51 -33.92
C ALA A 58 6.36 -2.05 -34.06
N GLN A 59 7.26 -1.11 -33.75
CA GLN A 59 7.14 0.29 -34.16
C GLN A 59 7.93 0.47 -35.46
N ILE A 60 7.23 0.78 -36.56
CA ILE A 60 7.82 0.82 -37.91
C ILE A 60 7.56 2.20 -38.52
N VAL A 61 8.63 2.93 -38.82
CA VAL A 61 8.57 4.23 -39.48
C VAL A 61 9.07 4.11 -40.91
N VAL A 62 8.15 4.21 -41.88
CA VAL A 62 8.53 4.28 -43.29
C VAL A 62 8.84 5.73 -43.64
N ALA A 63 9.99 5.96 -44.24
CA ALA A 63 10.57 7.28 -44.43
C ALA A 63 10.90 7.49 -45.91
N VAL A 64 10.14 8.35 -46.58
CA VAL A 64 10.33 8.64 -48.01
C VAL A 64 11.14 9.91 -48.18
N ASN A 65 12.29 9.78 -48.83
CA ASN A 65 13.14 10.88 -49.28
C ASN A 65 12.89 11.16 -50.77
N PRO A 66 11.97 12.06 -51.13
CA PRO A 66 11.62 12.33 -52.53
C PRO A 66 12.78 12.94 -53.34
N GLY A 67 12.87 12.55 -54.61
CA GLY A 67 13.68 13.20 -55.63
C GLY A 67 13.51 12.56 -57.01
N PRO A 68 14.20 13.07 -58.05
CA PRO A 68 13.86 12.77 -59.45
C PRO A 68 13.88 11.28 -59.83
N ALA A 69 14.79 10.48 -59.26
CA ALA A 69 14.91 9.06 -59.60
C ALA A 69 13.69 8.22 -59.18
N LEU A 70 13.01 8.58 -58.09
CA LEU A 70 11.74 7.96 -57.68
C LEU A 70 10.58 8.28 -58.63
N GLY A 71 10.69 9.38 -59.38
CA GLY A 71 9.74 9.80 -60.42
C GLY A 71 10.02 9.24 -61.82
N ILE A 72 11.13 8.52 -62.02
CA ILE A 72 11.43 7.82 -63.29
C ILE A 72 10.33 6.78 -63.54
N ARG A 73 9.85 6.71 -64.79
CA ARG A 73 8.77 5.80 -65.22
C ARG A 73 9.33 4.59 -65.95
N ASN A 74 8.81 3.42 -65.63
CA ASN A 74 9.12 2.17 -66.30
C ASN A 74 8.52 2.11 -67.72
N ALA A 75 8.79 1.01 -68.43
CA ALA A 75 8.27 0.77 -69.79
C ALA A 75 6.72 0.81 -69.90
N GLN A 76 6.00 0.56 -68.80
CA GLN A 76 4.54 0.63 -68.70
C GLN A 76 4.03 2.03 -68.30
N GLY A 77 4.93 3.00 -68.12
CA GLY A 77 4.60 4.38 -67.77
C GLY A 77 4.36 4.64 -66.28
N ALA A 78 4.49 3.65 -65.40
CA ALA A 78 4.33 3.81 -63.95
C ALA A 78 5.63 4.31 -63.29
N PRO A 79 5.59 5.32 -62.41
CA PRO A 79 6.79 5.81 -61.72
C PRO A 79 7.32 4.76 -60.72
N ARG A 80 8.63 4.73 -60.50
CA ARG A 80 9.31 3.79 -59.59
C ARG A 80 8.71 3.79 -58.18
N PHE A 81 8.32 4.97 -57.67
CA PHE A 81 7.63 5.06 -56.38
C PHE A 81 6.28 4.32 -56.32
N GLN A 82 5.54 4.22 -57.42
CA GLN A 82 4.27 3.49 -57.43
C GLN A 82 4.49 1.98 -57.21
N GLN A 83 5.60 1.42 -57.69
CA GLN A 83 5.97 0.03 -57.43
C GLN A 83 6.30 -0.20 -55.95
N ILE A 84 6.94 0.78 -55.31
CA ILE A 84 7.24 0.79 -53.87
C ILE A 84 5.96 0.87 -53.03
N VAL A 85 5.02 1.77 -53.38
CA VAL A 85 3.70 1.86 -52.73
C VAL A 85 2.90 0.57 -52.91
N GLN A 86 2.95 -0.06 -54.10
CA GLN A 86 2.32 -1.35 -54.36
C GLN A 86 2.90 -2.46 -53.46
N ALA A 87 4.21 -2.65 -53.45
CA ALA A 87 4.84 -3.71 -52.63
C ALA A 87 4.60 -3.54 -51.12
N LEU A 88 4.55 -2.30 -50.64
CA LEU A 88 4.19 -1.98 -49.26
C LEU A 88 2.70 -2.25 -48.95
N SER A 89 1.79 -1.98 -49.91
CA SER A 89 0.36 -2.28 -49.76
C SER A 89 0.09 -3.78 -49.84
N GLU A 90 0.80 -4.51 -50.70
CA GLU A 90 0.76 -5.98 -50.80
C GLU A 90 1.39 -6.66 -49.57
N TRP A 91 2.29 -5.98 -48.84
CA TRP A 91 2.75 -6.40 -47.53
C TRP A 91 1.69 -6.19 -46.44
N GLU A 92 1.10 -4.99 -46.35
CA GLU A 92 0.05 -4.70 -45.37
C GLU A 92 -1.15 -5.65 -45.49
N GLN A 93 -1.59 -5.94 -46.73
CA GLN A 93 -2.67 -6.90 -47.01
C GLN A 93 -2.35 -8.36 -46.62
N ARG A 94 -1.10 -8.68 -46.30
CA ARG A 94 -0.66 -10.01 -45.81
C ARG A 94 -0.45 -10.05 -44.28
N LEU A 95 -0.54 -8.92 -43.59
CA LEU A 95 -0.52 -8.87 -42.13
C LEU A 95 -1.84 -9.41 -41.54
N PRO A 96 -1.85 -9.93 -40.30
CA PRO A 96 -3.09 -10.22 -39.59
C PRO A 96 -3.97 -8.97 -39.46
N ALA A 97 -5.28 -9.11 -39.64
CA ALA A 97 -6.23 -7.99 -39.60
C ALA A 97 -6.34 -7.32 -38.21
N ASP A 98 -5.83 -7.99 -37.17
CA ASP A 98 -5.70 -7.55 -35.79
C ASP A 98 -4.25 -7.18 -35.40
N THR A 99 -3.35 -6.99 -36.38
CA THR A 99 -1.93 -6.72 -36.09
C THR A 99 -1.77 -5.50 -35.15
N PRO A 100 -1.10 -5.66 -34.01
CA PRO A 100 -0.98 -4.60 -33.01
C PRO A 100 0.13 -3.57 -33.32
N ASP A 101 0.75 -3.65 -34.50
CA ASP A 101 1.88 -2.80 -34.94
C ASP A 101 1.56 -1.31 -34.94
N ASP A 102 2.60 -0.50 -34.73
CA ASP A 102 2.55 0.95 -34.63
C ASP A 102 3.26 1.55 -35.86
N LEU A 103 2.50 1.88 -36.91
CA LEU A 103 3.06 2.34 -38.18
C LEU A 103 3.09 3.87 -38.27
N SER A 104 4.12 4.41 -38.92
CA SER A 104 4.24 5.83 -39.26
C SER A 104 4.78 6.03 -40.67
N LEU A 105 4.42 7.14 -41.30
CA LEU A 105 4.93 7.57 -42.62
C LEU A 105 5.49 8.98 -42.48
N VAL A 106 6.77 9.17 -42.81
CA VAL A 106 7.46 10.46 -42.70
C VAL A 106 8.18 10.86 -43.99
N THR A 107 8.40 12.16 -44.15
CA THR A 107 9.00 12.78 -45.34
C THR A 107 9.94 13.91 -44.93
N ILE A 108 10.64 14.52 -45.90
CA ILE A 108 11.45 15.72 -45.64
C ILE A 108 10.64 16.92 -45.11
N ALA A 109 9.31 16.93 -45.33
CA ALA A 109 8.41 18.00 -44.88
C ALA A 109 7.83 17.76 -43.47
N GLY A 110 8.08 16.57 -42.88
CA GLY A 110 7.48 16.15 -41.61
C GLY A 110 6.75 14.80 -41.72
N PRO A 111 6.08 14.36 -40.64
CA PRO A 111 5.19 13.22 -40.65
C PRO A 111 3.96 13.46 -41.54
N VAL A 112 3.56 12.43 -42.27
CA VAL A 112 2.28 12.35 -43.02
C VAL A 112 1.22 11.69 -42.16
N ILE A 113 1.60 10.63 -41.43
CA ILE A 113 0.82 10.00 -40.37
C ILE A 113 1.78 9.39 -39.33
N SER A 114 1.40 9.42 -38.06
CA SER A 114 2.19 8.89 -36.94
C SER A 114 1.32 8.03 -36.03
N HIS A 115 1.91 6.98 -35.47
CA HIS A 115 1.29 6.06 -34.51
C HIS A 115 -0.09 5.53 -34.93
N ALA A 116 -0.17 4.96 -36.14
CA ALA A 116 -1.40 4.54 -36.78
C ALA A 116 -1.49 3.03 -36.98
N SER A 117 -2.72 2.53 -37.14
CA SER A 117 -2.96 1.14 -37.53
C SER A 117 -2.41 0.87 -38.93
N ALA A 118 -2.12 -0.40 -39.23
CA ALA A 118 -1.63 -0.81 -40.55
C ALA A 118 -2.52 -0.32 -41.69
N LYS A 119 -3.84 -0.39 -41.49
CA LYS A 119 -4.87 0.03 -42.46
C LYS A 119 -4.92 1.54 -42.68
N ASP A 120 -4.88 2.34 -41.61
CA ASP A 120 -4.93 3.81 -41.72
C ASP A 120 -3.63 4.37 -42.33
N TRP A 121 -2.50 3.73 -41.98
CA TRP A 121 -1.20 3.98 -42.60
C TRP A 121 -1.20 3.62 -44.09
N SER A 122 -1.79 2.49 -44.48
CA SER A 122 -1.93 2.04 -45.87
C SER A 122 -2.77 3.01 -46.71
N VAL A 123 -3.86 3.56 -46.14
CA VAL A 123 -4.65 4.63 -46.78
C VAL A 123 -3.81 5.90 -46.95
N SER A 124 -3.05 6.32 -45.93
CA SER A 124 -2.17 7.50 -46.02
C SER A 124 -1.05 7.33 -47.05
N LEU A 125 -0.46 6.13 -47.15
CA LEU A 125 0.56 5.80 -48.15
C LEU A 125 0.01 5.88 -49.57
N ASN A 126 -1.18 5.33 -49.82
CA ASN A 126 -1.81 5.34 -51.13
C ASN A 126 -2.32 6.75 -51.54
N ALA A 127 -2.59 7.63 -50.57
CA ALA A 127 -2.93 9.02 -50.83
C ALA A 127 -1.70 9.94 -51.08
N PHE A 128 -0.50 9.50 -50.69
CA PHE A 128 0.69 10.34 -50.66
C PHE A 128 1.33 10.57 -52.05
N GLN A 129 1.32 11.84 -52.49
CA GLN A 129 1.81 12.28 -53.80
C GLN A 129 2.88 13.38 -53.65
N PRO A 130 4.17 13.01 -53.44
CA PRO A 130 5.26 13.98 -53.38
C PRO A 130 5.70 14.49 -54.76
N ASP A 131 6.20 15.72 -54.85
CA ASP A 131 6.80 16.25 -56.08
C ASP A 131 8.27 15.80 -56.23
N PHE A 132 8.46 14.74 -57.02
CA PHE A 132 9.79 14.23 -57.39
C PHE A 132 10.61 15.17 -58.28
N ARG A 133 10.01 16.18 -58.95
CA ARG A 133 10.72 17.01 -59.93
C ARG A 133 11.45 18.20 -59.32
N THR A 134 10.85 18.81 -58.30
CA THR A 134 11.39 20.03 -57.66
C THR A 134 12.17 19.75 -56.37
N THR A 135 12.02 18.56 -55.80
CA THR A 135 12.59 18.21 -54.50
C THR A 135 14.00 17.64 -54.60
N THR A 136 14.93 18.18 -53.82
CA THR A 136 16.30 17.66 -53.65
C THR A 136 16.38 16.67 -52.48
N PRO A 137 16.80 15.41 -52.71
CA PRO A 137 17.04 14.42 -51.68
C PRO A 137 17.96 14.90 -50.56
N ASN A 138 17.61 14.66 -49.30
CA ASN A 138 18.44 15.03 -48.15
C ASN A 138 18.15 14.17 -46.89
N LEU A 139 18.97 14.30 -45.85
CA LEU A 139 18.89 13.46 -44.65
C LEU A 139 17.75 13.83 -43.68
N GLN A 140 16.99 14.90 -43.91
CA GLN A 140 15.95 15.37 -42.98
C GLN A 140 14.86 14.32 -42.75
N SER A 141 14.42 13.61 -43.79
CA SER A 141 13.47 12.50 -43.68
C SER A 141 13.99 11.34 -42.81
N LEU A 142 15.29 11.05 -42.85
CA LEU A 142 15.90 10.00 -42.02
C LEU A 142 16.00 10.45 -40.56
N ALA A 143 16.37 11.72 -40.32
CA ALA A 143 16.40 12.30 -38.98
C ALA A 143 14.99 12.28 -38.34
N ILE A 144 13.96 12.76 -39.06
CA ILE A 144 12.57 12.70 -38.60
C ILE A 144 12.13 11.25 -38.32
N ALA A 145 12.57 10.27 -39.14
CA ALA A 145 12.23 8.87 -38.96
C ALA A 145 12.83 8.25 -37.69
N ILE A 146 14.13 8.50 -37.46
CA ILE A 146 14.83 8.04 -36.25
C ILE A 146 14.22 8.70 -35.01
N ASP A 147 13.83 9.96 -35.09
CA ASP A 147 13.23 10.70 -33.97
C ASP A 147 11.80 10.22 -33.67
N THR A 148 11.00 9.92 -34.71
CA THR A 148 9.69 9.29 -34.58
C THR A 148 9.81 7.88 -33.97
N ALA A 149 10.80 7.09 -34.41
CA ALA A 149 11.09 5.78 -33.84
C ALA A 149 11.72 5.83 -32.44
N ALA A 150 12.33 6.95 -32.05
CA ALA A 150 12.90 7.18 -30.72
C ALA A 150 11.85 7.62 -29.67
N ALA A 151 10.68 8.08 -30.11
CA ALA A 151 9.56 8.43 -29.24
C ALA A 151 9.10 7.25 -28.37
N GLN A 152 8.50 7.54 -27.21
CA GLN A 152 8.06 6.50 -26.26
C GLN A 152 7.03 5.58 -26.92
N THR A 153 7.31 4.28 -26.93
CA THR A 153 6.46 3.29 -27.60
C THR A 153 5.10 3.18 -26.89
N PRO A 154 3.98 3.01 -27.63
CA PRO A 154 2.65 2.85 -27.02
C PRO A 154 2.53 1.64 -26.07
N ARG A 155 3.44 0.66 -26.19
CA ARG A 155 3.53 -0.52 -25.31
C ARG A 155 5.00 -0.81 -24.98
N PRO A 156 5.33 -1.31 -23.77
CA PRO A 156 6.67 -1.80 -23.46
C PRO A 156 7.10 -2.97 -24.36
N GLY A 157 8.41 -3.14 -24.57
CA GLY A 157 8.97 -4.25 -25.36
C GLY A 157 8.84 -4.13 -26.88
N MET A 158 8.15 -3.10 -27.40
CA MET A 158 8.07 -2.84 -28.84
C MET A 158 9.45 -2.51 -29.43
N LYS A 159 9.80 -3.18 -30.52
CA LYS A 159 11.08 -2.96 -31.22
C LYS A 159 10.91 -1.97 -32.36
N ARG A 160 11.98 -1.22 -32.63
CA ARG A 160 11.96 -0.02 -33.47
C ARG A 160 12.67 -0.24 -34.79
N ALA A 161 12.00 0.07 -35.89
CA ALA A 161 12.55 0.00 -37.23
C ALA A 161 12.23 1.26 -38.04
N VAL A 162 13.16 1.64 -38.91
CA VAL A 162 12.98 2.61 -39.98
C VAL A 162 13.17 1.90 -41.31
N LEU A 163 12.27 2.09 -42.27
CA LEU A 163 12.49 1.74 -43.67
C LEU A 163 12.70 3.04 -44.45
N PHE A 164 13.96 3.32 -44.80
CA PHE A 164 14.37 4.53 -45.49
C PHE A 164 14.39 4.30 -47.01
N ILE A 165 13.45 4.92 -47.71
CA ILE A 165 13.32 4.87 -49.17
C ILE A 165 13.98 6.13 -49.73
N THR A 166 15.10 5.97 -50.44
CA THR A 166 15.91 7.10 -50.92
C THR A 166 16.47 6.85 -52.31
N PRO A 167 16.54 7.86 -53.19
CA PRO A 167 17.46 7.86 -54.33
C PRO A 167 18.89 8.18 -53.85
N ARG A 168 19.82 8.36 -54.79
CA ARG A 168 21.18 8.86 -54.49
C ARG A 168 21.16 10.28 -53.93
N MET A 169 22.23 10.62 -53.21
CA MET A 169 22.59 11.99 -52.86
C MET A 169 23.97 12.31 -53.42
N ASP A 170 24.16 13.54 -53.89
CA ASP A 170 25.42 14.00 -54.50
C ASP A 170 26.34 14.77 -53.51
N ASP A 171 26.09 14.69 -52.19
CA ASP A 171 26.95 15.28 -51.15
C ASP A 171 28.19 14.40 -50.88
N PRO A 172 29.42 14.90 -51.08
CA PRO A 172 30.64 14.12 -50.88
C PRO A 172 30.96 13.82 -49.40
N ASN A 173 30.30 14.46 -48.43
CA ASN A 173 30.52 14.29 -46.99
C ASN A 173 29.43 13.43 -46.32
N ILE A 174 28.58 12.76 -47.09
CA ILE A 174 27.42 12.02 -46.57
C ILE A 174 27.76 11.01 -45.47
N ASP A 175 28.90 10.31 -45.56
CA ASP A 175 29.37 9.42 -44.48
C ASP A 175 29.53 10.14 -43.14
N THR A 176 30.06 11.37 -43.14
CA THR A 176 30.22 12.21 -41.95
C THR A 176 28.88 12.70 -41.43
N LEU A 177 27.97 13.12 -42.33
CA LEU A 177 26.64 13.60 -41.97
C LEU A 177 25.74 12.49 -41.39
N LEU A 178 25.98 11.23 -41.77
CA LEU A 178 25.26 10.07 -41.23
C LEU A 178 25.71 9.64 -39.83
N GLN A 179 26.96 9.91 -39.40
CA GLN A 179 27.46 9.48 -38.09
C GLN A 179 26.56 9.86 -36.89
N PRO A 180 26.09 11.11 -36.73
CA PRO A 180 25.19 11.44 -35.62
C PRO A 180 23.83 10.70 -35.68
N LEU A 181 23.35 10.37 -36.89
CA LEU A 181 22.12 9.60 -37.08
C LEU A 181 22.32 8.12 -36.76
N ILE A 182 23.45 7.53 -37.15
CA ILE A 182 23.85 6.15 -36.78
C ILE A 182 23.92 6.02 -35.25
N VAL A 183 24.62 6.94 -34.57
CA VAL A 183 24.76 6.93 -33.11
C VAL A 183 23.39 7.09 -32.44
N LYS A 184 22.54 8.01 -32.91
CA LYS A 184 21.18 8.22 -32.36
C LYS A 184 20.29 6.98 -32.54
N ALA A 185 20.37 6.32 -33.70
CA ALA A 185 19.65 5.08 -33.97
C ALA A 185 20.12 3.93 -33.07
N GLN A 186 21.44 3.73 -32.95
CA GLN A 186 22.03 2.72 -32.05
C GLN A 186 21.62 2.94 -30.58
N GLN A 187 21.73 4.16 -30.06
CA GLN A 187 21.32 4.51 -28.70
C GLN A 187 19.83 4.21 -28.44
N ASN A 188 18.97 4.49 -29.42
CA ASN A 188 17.52 4.26 -29.30
C ASN A 188 17.06 2.86 -29.71
N ARG A 189 18.01 1.95 -30.01
CA ARG A 189 17.78 0.58 -30.53
C ARG A 189 16.92 0.53 -31.81
N VAL A 190 17.04 1.56 -32.65
CA VAL A 190 16.35 1.67 -33.95
C VAL A 190 17.20 0.99 -35.03
N ARG A 191 16.63 0.00 -35.73
CA ARG A 191 17.24 -0.61 -36.93
C ARG A 191 16.85 0.19 -38.17
N VAL A 192 17.80 0.50 -39.05
CA VAL A 192 17.52 1.21 -40.31
C VAL A 192 17.72 0.26 -41.48
N PHE A 193 16.62 -0.06 -42.17
CA PHE A 193 16.60 -0.73 -43.46
C PHE A 193 16.59 0.33 -44.56
N VAL A 194 17.31 0.12 -45.66
CA VAL A 194 17.39 1.10 -46.76
C VAL A 194 16.98 0.47 -48.09
N TRP A 195 16.01 1.10 -48.76
CA TRP A 195 15.69 0.86 -50.16
C TRP A 195 16.26 1.99 -51.01
N PHE A 196 17.42 1.72 -51.63
CA PHE A 196 18.14 2.67 -52.48
C PHE A 196 17.60 2.58 -53.91
N ALA A 197 16.66 3.47 -54.24
CA ALA A 197 15.86 3.45 -55.46
C ALA A 197 16.35 4.51 -56.46
N ASP A 198 17.38 4.16 -57.21
CA ASP A 198 17.99 4.99 -58.25
C ASP A 198 18.18 4.18 -59.57
N THR A 199 19.14 4.51 -60.42
CA THR A 199 19.48 3.76 -61.64
C THR A 199 20.76 2.92 -61.45
N ASP A 200 20.91 1.82 -62.21
CA ASP A 200 22.01 0.86 -62.03
C ASP A 200 23.42 1.47 -62.18
N LEU A 201 23.54 2.58 -62.92
CA LEU A 201 24.78 3.34 -63.06
C LEU A 201 25.30 3.93 -61.74
N TYR A 202 24.46 4.02 -60.71
CA TYR A 202 24.78 4.66 -59.43
C TYR A 202 24.76 3.70 -58.22
N ALA A 203 24.68 2.39 -58.45
CA ALA A 203 24.76 1.38 -57.38
C ALA A 203 26.11 1.36 -56.64
N ALA A 204 27.16 1.97 -57.22
CA ALA A 204 28.52 2.06 -56.66
C ALA A 204 28.94 3.49 -56.26
N THR A 205 27.98 4.37 -55.91
CA THR A 205 28.28 5.74 -55.44
C THR A 205 28.67 5.78 -53.95
N THR A 206 29.31 6.88 -53.55
CA THR A 206 29.59 7.17 -52.12
C THR A 206 28.32 7.14 -51.28
N SER A 207 27.20 7.69 -51.76
CA SER A 207 25.92 7.64 -51.03
C SER A 207 25.33 6.24 -50.92
N ALA A 208 25.45 5.38 -51.95
CA ALA A 208 25.08 3.96 -51.85
C ALA A 208 25.92 3.24 -50.78
N ALA A 209 27.25 3.46 -50.77
CA ALA A 209 28.15 2.88 -49.77
C ALA A 209 27.85 3.37 -48.34
N ALA A 210 27.61 4.67 -48.17
CA ALA A 210 27.29 5.30 -46.89
C ALA A 210 25.95 4.80 -46.31
N PHE A 211 24.93 4.60 -47.15
CA PHE A 211 23.66 4.02 -46.72
C PHE A 211 23.73 2.52 -46.41
N ASN A 212 24.58 1.76 -47.11
CA ASN A 212 24.88 0.38 -46.74
C ASN A 212 25.56 0.31 -45.36
N ASN A 213 26.52 1.22 -45.11
CA ASN A 213 27.20 1.37 -43.83
C ASN A 213 26.22 1.70 -42.67
N LEU A 214 25.28 2.63 -42.90
CA LEU A 214 24.17 2.95 -41.98
C LEU A 214 23.31 1.72 -41.65
N ALA A 215 22.92 0.92 -42.65
CA ALA A 215 22.11 -0.28 -42.44
C ALA A 215 22.87 -1.33 -41.61
N MET A 216 24.10 -1.64 -41.99
CA MET A 216 24.96 -2.59 -41.26
C MET A 216 25.20 -2.16 -39.80
N GLN A 217 25.54 -0.89 -39.56
CA GLN A 217 25.82 -0.37 -38.21
C GLN A 217 24.59 -0.28 -37.31
N THR A 218 23.39 -0.19 -37.86
CA THR A 218 22.13 -0.19 -37.09
C THR A 218 21.48 -1.57 -36.99
N GLY A 219 21.99 -2.58 -37.69
CA GLY A 219 21.45 -3.95 -37.69
C GLY A 219 20.18 -4.12 -38.55
N GLY A 220 20.03 -3.30 -39.58
CA GLY A 220 19.10 -3.49 -40.69
C GLY A 220 19.79 -4.03 -41.95
N GLU A 221 19.16 -3.86 -43.11
CA GLU A 221 19.63 -4.35 -44.41
C GLU A 221 19.58 -3.24 -45.48
N TYR A 222 20.47 -3.31 -46.46
CA TYR A 222 20.51 -2.41 -47.63
C TYR A 222 20.10 -3.17 -48.90
N PHE A 223 19.14 -2.61 -49.63
CA PHE A 223 18.68 -3.13 -50.93
C PHE A 223 18.84 -2.08 -52.03
N SER A 224 19.50 -2.46 -53.13
CA SER A 224 19.66 -1.62 -54.33
C SER A 224 18.48 -1.84 -55.29
N ALA A 225 17.44 -1.02 -55.17
CA ALA A 225 16.26 -1.01 -56.04
C ALA A 225 16.54 -0.29 -57.38
N THR A 226 17.64 -0.66 -58.03
CA THR A 226 18.15 0.01 -59.23
C THR A 226 17.67 -0.60 -60.54
N ASN A 227 17.56 -1.93 -60.59
CA ASN A 227 17.04 -2.68 -61.75
C ASN A 227 15.51 -2.83 -61.68
N GLU A 228 14.79 -2.35 -62.70
CA GLU A 228 13.32 -2.39 -62.76
C GLU A 228 12.71 -3.80 -62.94
N THR A 229 13.52 -4.81 -63.28
CA THR A 229 13.06 -6.21 -63.34
C THR A 229 13.34 -7.01 -62.06
N GLN A 230 14.03 -6.41 -61.07
CA GLN A 230 14.30 -7.07 -59.80
C GLN A 230 13.13 -6.83 -58.84
N PRO A 231 12.51 -7.87 -58.25
CA PRO A 231 11.44 -7.69 -57.28
C PRO A 231 11.96 -6.98 -56.03
N LEU A 232 11.14 -6.10 -55.46
CA LEU A 232 11.40 -5.49 -54.16
C LEU A 232 11.38 -6.58 -53.06
N PRO A 233 12.18 -6.45 -51.99
CA PRO A 233 12.13 -7.36 -50.85
C PRO A 233 10.75 -7.35 -50.19
N ASP A 234 10.35 -8.48 -49.64
CA ASP A 234 9.19 -8.53 -48.74
C ASP A 234 9.54 -7.83 -47.42
N PRO A 235 8.89 -6.72 -47.03
CA PRO A 235 9.18 -6.03 -45.78
C PRO A 235 8.98 -6.93 -44.55
N GLU A 236 8.17 -7.98 -44.65
CA GLU A 236 7.98 -8.94 -43.56
C GLU A 236 9.27 -9.72 -43.23
N SER A 237 10.19 -9.88 -44.19
CA SER A 237 11.52 -10.46 -43.92
C SER A 237 12.35 -9.63 -42.92
N TYR A 238 12.12 -8.31 -42.88
CA TYR A 238 12.78 -7.36 -41.99
C TYR A 238 12.06 -7.21 -40.65
N PHE A 239 10.72 -7.25 -40.66
CA PHE A 239 9.89 -6.91 -39.50
C PHE A 239 9.43 -8.12 -38.68
N ALA A 240 9.23 -9.30 -39.27
CA ALA A 240 8.86 -10.52 -38.53
C ALA A 240 9.85 -10.89 -37.40
N PRO A 241 11.20 -10.75 -37.56
CA PRO A 241 12.17 -10.98 -36.47
C PRO A 241 12.06 -9.97 -35.32
N LEU A 242 11.42 -8.82 -35.53
CA LEU A 242 11.28 -7.76 -34.54
C LEU A 242 10.04 -7.94 -33.68
N ARG A 243 9.02 -8.65 -34.19
CA ARG A 243 7.76 -8.96 -33.49
C ARG A 243 7.85 -10.13 -32.49
N ARG A 244 9.05 -10.57 -32.12
CA ARG A 244 9.27 -11.70 -31.20
C ARG A 244 10.28 -11.34 -30.13
N LEU A 245 10.03 -11.64 -28.87
CA LEU A 245 11.04 -11.59 -27.79
C LEU A 245 10.78 -12.71 -26.78
N TYR A 246 11.77 -13.07 -25.96
CA TYR A 246 11.55 -13.98 -24.84
C TYR A 246 11.24 -13.20 -23.56
N SER A 247 10.21 -13.62 -22.81
CA SER A 247 10.12 -13.35 -21.39
C SER A 247 10.83 -14.47 -20.63
N LEU A 248 11.68 -14.14 -19.66
CA LEU A 248 12.34 -15.10 -18.79
C LEU A 248 12.08 -14.81 -17.31
N LYS A 249 12.13 -15.87 -16.49
CA LYS A 249 12.21 -15.78 -15.02
C LYS A 249 13.26 -16.73 -14.46
N TYR A 250 13.93 -16.31 -13.40
CA TYR A 250 14.85 -17.15 -12.64
C TYR A 250 14.79 -16.78 -11.14
N ASN A 251 15.23 -17.68 -10.27
CA ASN A 251 15.46 -17.35 -8.86
C ASN A 251 16.89 -16.87 -8.70
N SER A 252 17.06 -15.69 -8.13
CA SER A 252 18.36 -15.15 -7.75
C SER A 252 18.98 -15.93 -6.59
N ALA A 253 20.31 -15.94 -6.52
CA ALA A 253 21.09 -16.51 -5.41
C ALA A 253 21.52 -15.43 -4.39
N ALA A 254 21.24 -14.16 -4.64
CA ALA A 254 21.56 -13.06 -3.75
C ALA A 254 20.88 -13.22 -2.37
N ALA A 255 21.69 -13.24 -1.31
CA ALA A 255 21.23 -13.32 0.08
C ALA A 255 21.52 -12.03 0.89
N LYS A 256 22.01 -10.96 0.22
CA LYS A 256 22.37 -9.67 0.82
C LYS A 256 22.14 -8.55 -0.20
N GLY A 257 21.66 -7.40 0.27
CA GLY A 257 21.57 -6.20 -0.56
C GLY A 257 22.94 -5.73 -1.05
N GLY A 258 22.99 -5.15 -2.24
CA GLY A 258 24.23 -4.77 -2.93
C GLY A 258 24.02 -4.53 -4.42
N GLN A 259 25.12 -4.34 -5.14
CA GLN A 259 25.16 -4.29 -6.59
C GLN A 259 25.45 -5.69 -7.13
N LEU A 260 24.63 -6.17 -8.06
CA LEU A 260 24.78 -7.44 -8.78
C LEU A 260 25.08 -7.15 -10.26
N THR A 261 25.88 -8.01 -10.88
CA THR A 261 26.17 -8.00 -12.32
C THR A 261 25.46 -9.17 -13.00
N ILE A 262 24.55 -8.89 -13.93
CA ILE A 262 23.67 -9.88 -14.55
C ILE A 262 23.86 -9.89 -16.08
N SER A 263 24.06 -11.07 -16.67
CA SER A 263 23.95 -11.31 -18.12
C SER A 263 23.25 -12.63 -18.42
N ALA A 264 22.81 -12.83 -19.66
CA ALA A 264 22.24 -14.09 -20.13
C ALA A 264 23.26 -14.85 -21.00
N GLN A 265 23.54 -16.11 -20.68
CA GLN A 265 24.30 -17.03 -21.52
C GLN A 265 23.36 -18.04 -22.21
N ILE A 266 23.27 -17.94 -23.52
CA ILE A 266 22.46 -18.80 -24.38
C ILE A 266 23.36 -19.88 -24.99
N THR A 267 22.94 -21.13 -24.92
CA THR A 267 23.58 -22.27 -25.60
C THR A 267 22.64 -22.81 -26.67
N SER A 268 23.05 -22.75 -27.93
CA SER A 268 22.23 -23.16 -29.08
C SER A 268 23.00 -24.11 -30.00
N ALA A 269 22.32 -24.71 -30.98
CA ALA A 269 22.97 -25.49 -32.03
C ALA A 269 23.96 -24.66 -32.89
N ALA A 270 23.82 -23.33 -32.92
CA ALA A 270 24.75 -22.40 -33.57
C ALA A 270 25.94 -22.00 -32.67
N GLY A 271 26.04 -22.54 -31.46
CA GLY A 271 27.07 -22.22 -30.47
C GLY A 271 26.53 -21.47 -29.26
N LYS A 272 27.47 -21.00 -28.42
CA LYS A 272 27.18 -20.18 -27.24
C LYS A 272 27.25 -18.69 -27.57
N VAL A 273 26.37 -17.89 -26.99
CA VAL A 273 26.44 -16.43 -27.01
C VAL A 273 26.05 -15.86 -25.65
N GLN A 274 26.63 -14.74 -25.25
CA GLN A 274 26.30 -14.03 -24.02
C GLN A 274 25.74 -12.64 -24.38
N SER A 275 24.86 -12.09 -23.54
CA SER A 275 24.50 -10.68 -23.61
C SER A 275 25.64 -9.78 -23.11
N ALA A 276 25.51 -8.46 -23.28
CA ALA A 276 26.24 -7.54 -22.42
C ALA A 276 25.84 -7.74 -20.95
N ASP A 277 26.75 -7.39 -20.03
CA ASP A 277 26.48 -7.37 -18.60
C ASP A 277 25.68 -6.11 -18.20
N GLN A 278 24.71 -6.29 -17.30
CA GLN A 278 23.91 -5.23 -16.70
C GLN A 278 24.16 -5.21 -15.19
N SER A 279 24.57 -4.07 -14.64
CA SER A 279 24.56 -3.89 -13.19
C SER A 279 23.16 -3.48 -12.69
N ILE A 280 22.67 -4.11 -11.62
CA ILE A 280 21.50 -3.66 -10.85
C ILE A 280 21.85 -3.56 -9.37
N THR A 281 21.10 -2.75 -8.61
CA THR A 281 21.23 -2.65 -7.15
C THR A 281 19.95 -3.12 -6.50
N ILE A 282 20.07 -3.94 -5.46
CA ILE A 282 18.95 -4.51 -4.71
C ILE A 282 19.15 -4.23 -3.23
N ASP A 283 18.09 -3.85 -2.53
CA ASP A 283 18.05 -3.87 -1.07
C ASP A 283 17.41 -5.19 -0.62
N ILE A 284 18.02 -5.86 0.37
CA ILE A 284 17.51 -7.10 0.94
C ILE A 284 17.68 -7.01 2.45
N GLN A 285 16.56 -6.93 3.15
CA GLN A 285 16.48 -6.76 4.60
C GLN A 285 15.68 -7.92 5.24
N PRO A 286 16.02 -8.36 6.46
CA PRO A 286 15.34 -9.48 7.09
C PRO A 286 13.86 -9.16 7.40
N PRO A 287 12.97 -10.18 7.45
CA PRO A 287 11.57 -10.01 7.85
C PRO A 287 11.49 -9.41 9.25
N ASN A 288 10.61 -8.42 9.43
CA ASN A 288 10.47 -7.62 10.64
C ASN A 288 9.17 -8.00 11.39
N PRO A 289 9.23 -8.84 12.44
CA PRO A 289 8.05 -9.22 13.20
C PRO A 289 7.67 -8.15 14.23
N ILE A 290 6.38 -7.80 14.30
CA ILE A 290 5.82 -6.79 15.22
C ILE A 290 4.57 -7.38 15.88
N PHE A 291 4.44 -7.23 17.20
CA PHE A 291 3.25 -7.68 17.93
C PHE A 291 2.00 -6.84 17.61
N VAL A 292 0.88 -7.51 17.37
CA VAL A 292 -0.44 -6.89 17.22
C VAL A 292 -1.09 -6.79 18.59
N SER A 293 -1.19 -5.57 19.13
CA SER A 293 -1.84 -5.25 20.42
C SER A 293 -1.56 -6.26 21.56
N PRO A 294 -0.28 -6.52 21.90
CA PRO A 294 0.08 -7.54 22.88
C PRO A 294 -0.48 -7.23 24.28
N PRO A 295 -0.95 -8.25 25.02
CA PRO A 295 -1.58 -8.04 26.33
C PRO A 295 -0.53 -7.67 27.39
N LEU A 296 -0.40 -6.38 27.71
CA LEU A 296 0.56 -5.89 28.70
C LEU A 296 0.30 -6.41 30.13
N GLN A 297 -0.93 -6.84 30.43
CA GLN A 297 -1.28 -7.51 31.68
C GLN A 297 -2.23 -8.67 31.40
N ILE A 298 -1.99 -9.82 32.05
CA ILE A 298 -2.85 -11.01 31.98
C ILE A 298 -3.29 -11.37 33.40
N VAL A 299 -4.59 -11.29 33.71
CA VAL A 299 -5.12 -11.59 35.05
C VAL A 299 -5.63 -13.03 35.11
N ARG A 300 -4.89 -13.92 35.78
CA ARG A 300 -5.33 -15.29 36.08
C ARG A 300 -6.16 -15.31 37.36
N ARG A 301 -7.33 -15.95 37.33
CA ARG A 301 -8.28 -15.99 38.45
C ARG A 301 -9.10 -17.29 38.52
N PRO A 302 -9.66 -17.64 39.69
CA PRO A 302 -10.58 -18.77 39.81
C PRO A 302 -11.80 -18.65 38.86
N PRO A 303 -12.40 -19.78 38.44
CA PRO A 303 -13.59 -19.75 37.58
C PRO A 303 -14.73 -18.97 38.21
N GLN A 304 -15.49 -18.20 37.42
CA GLN A 304 -16.62 -17.40 37.92
C GLN A 304 -17.70 -18.26 38.63
N ASN A 305 -17.80 -19.55 38.27
CA ASN A 305 -18.75 -20.49 38.86
C ASN A 305 -18.25 -21.13 40.18
N ASP A 306 -16.96 -21.03 40.49
CA ASP A 306 -16.39 -21.38 41.81
C ASP A 306 -15.27 -20.38 42.20
N PRO A 307 -15.62 -19.14 42.62
CA PRO A 307 -14.63 -18.11 42.98
C PRO A 307 -13.75 -18.45 44.18
N TYR A 308 -14.02 -19.59 44.85
CA TYR A 308 -13.28 -20.11 45.99
C TYR A 308 -12.43 -21.34 45.62
N ASN A 309 -12.24 -21.61 44.33
CA ASN A 309 -11.36 -22.66 43.85
C ASN A 309 -9.90 -22.22 43.92
N ASP A 310 -9.04 -22.98 44.60
CA ASP A 310 -7.62 -22.67 44.74
C ASP A 310 -6.69 -23.58 43.91
N LYS A 311 -7.26 -24.33 42.96
CA LYS A 311 -6.56 -25.28 42.10
C LYS A 311 -6.69 -25.00 40.59
N ILE A 312 -7.64 -24.15 40.20
CA ILE A 312 -7.93 -23.81 38.80
C ILE A 312 -7.82 -22.29 38.65
N LEU A 313 -7.02 -21.83 37.69
CA LEU A 313 -6.77 -20.41 37.42
C LEU A 313 -6.88 -20.16 35.92
N LEU A 314 -7.92 -19.42 35.50
CA LEU A 314 -8.18 -19.13 34.09
C LEU A 314 -7.76 -17.68 33.75
N PRO A 315 -7.26 -17.41 32.53
CA PRO A 315 -7.01 -18.37 31.45
C PRO A 315 -5.75 -19.24 31.68
N ASP A 316 -5.68 -20.36 30.96
CA ASP A 316 -4.50 -21.26 30.91
C ASP A 316 -3.64 -21.04 29.65
N THR A 317 -4.22 -20.43 28.61
CA THR A 317 -3.50 -20.04 27.38
C THR A 317 -3.83 -18.60 26.99
N GLN A 318 -2.84 -17.89 26.43
CA GLN A 318 -3.01 -16.57 25.83
C GLN A 318 -2.70 -16.66 24.34
N LYS A 319 -3.61 -16.16 23.48
CA LYS A 319 -3.30 -15.96 22.05
C LYS A 319 -2.38 -14.74 21.91
N ILE A 320 -1.33 -14.88 21.12
CA ILE A 320 -0.43 -13.81 20.71
C ILE A 320 -0.48 -13.71 19.19
N GLU A 321 -0.62 -12.49 18.67
CA GLU A 321 -0.71 -12.20 17.24
C GLU A 321 0.43 -11.27 16.83
N ILE A 322 0.98 -11.48 15.64
CA ILE A 322 2.05 -10.68 15.05
C ILE A 322 1.76 -10.37 13.57
N ILE A 323 2.23 -9.21 13.11
CA ILE A 323 2.41 -8.93 11.69
C ILE A 323 3.90 -9.04 11.35
N ILE A 324 4.20 -9.36 10.08
CA ILE A 324 5.57 -9.53 9.61
C ILE A 324 5.73 -8.67 8.36
N GLU A 325 6.51 -7.61 8.51
CA GLU A 325 6.77 -6.64 7.44
C GLU A 325 8.10 -6.93 6.75
N PHE A 326 8.19 -6.62 5.46
CA PHE A 326 9.44 -6.69 4.69
C PHE A 326 9.89 -5.26 4.40
N PRO A 327 10.94 -4.72 5.08
CA PRO A 327 11.35 -3.32 4.92
C PRO A 327 11.79 -2.97 3.49
N ASP A 328 12.39 -3.94 2.80
CA ASP A 328 12.76 -3.91 1.38
C ASP A 328 11.55 -4.01 0.42
N LYS A 329 10.33 -4.19 0.95
CA LYS A 329 9.05 -4.41 0.25
C LYS A 329 8.95 -5.74 -0.52
N HIS A 330 10.01 -6.54 -0.57
CA HIS A 330 10.01 -7.84 -1.25
C HIS A 330 9.37 -8.89 -0.36
N LYS A 331 8.08 -9.17 -0.56
CA LYS A 331 7.32 -10.18 0.21
C LYS A 331 7.83 -11.59 -0.08
N ARG A 332 8.55 -12.19 0.86
CA ARG A 332 9.09 -13.55 0.76
C ARG A 332 8.32 -14.55 1.61
N ALA A 333 8.41 -15.83 1.25
CA ALA A 333 7.92 -16.91 2.10
C ALA A 333 8.74 -17.02 3.39
N LEU A 334 8.11 -17.49 4.46
CA LEU A 334 8.75 -17.71 5.76
C LEU A 334 9.13 -19.18 5.93
N ALA A 335 10.31 -19.41 6.52
CA ALA A 335 10.82 -20.74 6.86
C ALA A 335 10.39 -21.15 8.28
N ARG A 336 10.42 -20.21 9.24
CA ARG A 336 9.83 -20.37 10.58
C ARG A 336 9.51 -19.03 11.23
N THR A 337 8.66 -19.06 12.26
CA THR A 337 8.57 -18.00 13.26
C THR A 337 8.62 -18.60 14.67
N THR A 338 9.31 -17.95 15.59
CA THR A 338 9.58 -18.46 16.95
C THR A 338 9.11 -17.43 17.98
N PHE A 339 8.35 -17.86 18.98
CA PHE A 339 7.90 -17.05 20.10
C PHE A 339 8.67 -17.42 21.36
N TYR A 340 9.32 -16.41 21.95
CA TYR A 340 10.17 -16.53 23.14
C TYR A 340 9.52 -15.86 24.34
N VAL A 341 9.71 -16.45 25.52
CA VAL A 341 9.32 -15.90 26.81
C VAL A 341 10.50 -16.03 27.77
N ASP A 342 10.93 -14.91 28.36
CA ASP A 342 12.10 -14.80 29.25
C ASP A 342 13.42 -15.35 28.63
N GLY A 343 13.48 -15.40 27.30
CA GLY A 343 14.60 -15.93 26.51
C GLY A 343 14.46 -17.41 26.10
N GLU A 344 13.51 -18.16 26.66
CA GLU A 344 13.25 -19.55 26.29
C GLU A 344 12.20 -19.65 25.17
N ILE A 345 12.27 -20.70 24.33
CA ILE A 345 11.29 -20.94 23.26
C ILE A 345 9.98 -21.44 23.88
N ALA A 346 8.92 -20.63 23.77
CA ALA A 346 7.58 -20.97 24.24
C ALA A 346 6.70 -21.57 23.13
N ALA A 347 6.91 -21.18 21.86
CA ALA A 347 6.28 -21.80 20.69
C ALA A 347 7.11 -21.58 19.40
N GLU A 348 6.94 -22.45 18.40
CA GLU A 348 7.62 -22.34 17.10
C GLU A 348 6.71 -22.85 15.98
N ASN A 349 6.50 -22.02 14.96
CA ASN A 349 5.72 -22.33 13.76
C ASN A 349 6.68 -22.63 12.60
N LYS A 350 6.62 -23.85 12.06
CA LYS A 350 7.39 -24.30 10.86
C LYS A 350 6.52 -24.46 9.61
N ALA A 351 5.26 -24.06 9.70
CA ALA A 351 4.28 -24.00 8.62
C ALA A 351 3.29 -22.87 8.92
N ALA A 352 2.52 -22.43 7.92
CA ALA A 352 1.50 -21.41 8.11
C ALA A 352 0.33 -21.94 8.99
N PRO A 353 -0.32 -21.09 9.80
CA PRO A 353 -0.09 -19.65 9.96
C PRO A 353 1.19 -19.34 10.77
N PHE A 354 1.94 -18.35 10.30
CA PHE A 354 3.17 -17.87 10.94
C PHE A 354 2.94 -16.65 11.86
N ASP A 355 1.75 -16.05 11.77
CA ASP A 355 1.31 -14.82 12.46
C ASP A 355 0.75 -15.04 13.89
N THR A 356 0.50 -16.28 14.27
CA THR A 356 -0.28 -16.62 15.48
C THR A 356 0.47 -17.59 16.37
N PHE A 357 0.53 -17.31 17.67
CA PHE A 357 1.04 -18.22 18.69
C PHE A 357 0.03 -18.43 19.82
N THR A 358 0.15 -19.56 20.51
CA THR A 358 -0.58 -19.86 21.75
C THR A 358 0.42 -20.02 22.88
N TRP A 359 0.50 -19.01 23.75
CA TRP A 359 1.34 -19.03 24.94
C TRP A 359 0.63 -19.82 26.04
N ASP A 360 1.22 -20.94 26.45
CA ASP A 360 0.82 -21.67 27.67
C ASP A 360 1.23 -20.88 28.91
N ILE A 361 0.24 -20.29 29.57
CA ILE A 361 0.39 -19.52 30.82
C ILE A 361 -0.05 -20.33 32.06
N SER A 362 -0.44 -21.59 31.89
CA SER A 362 -1.00 -22.44 32.95
C SER A 362 -0.05 -22.60 34.14
N LYS A 363 1.26 -22.57 33.85
CA LYS A 363 2.40 -22.71 34.77
C LYS A 363 2.54 -21.56 35.77
N TYR A 364 2.09 -20.34 35.43
CA TYR A 364 2.32 -19.14 36.25
C TYR A 364 1.31 -19.06 37.41
N ASN A 365 1.68 -19.66 38.54
CA ASN A 365 0.87 -19.74 39.76
C ASN A 365 1.13 -18.60 40.78
N LEU A 366 2.05 -17.69 40.44
CA LEU A 366 2.37 -16.47 41.18
C LEU A 366 2.34 -15.28 40.22
N SER A 367 2.11 -14.07 40.73
CA SER A 367 2.23 -12.85 39.92
C SER A 367 3.70 -12.59 39.58
N GLY A 368 3.96 -12.18 38.34
CA GLY A 368 5.29 -11.92 37.81
C GLY A 368 5.27 -11.09 36.52
N GLU A 369 6.43 -10.60 36.12
CA GLU A 369 6.64 -9.95 34.83
C GLU A 369 7.42 -10.93 33.93
N HIS A 370 6.93 -11.11 32.70
CA HIS A 370 7.49 -12.01 31.71
C HIS A 370 7.78 -11.24 30.42
N LYS A 371 8.99 -11.34 29.88
CA LYS A 371 9.40 -10.67 28.65
C LYS A 371 9.06 -11.52 27.45
N ILE A 372 8.22 -11.01 26.55
CA ILE A 372 7.88 -11.68 25.28
C ILE A 372 8.67 -11.09 24.11
N MET A 373 9.10 -11.95 23.18
CA MET A 373 9.81 -11.57 21.95
C MET A 373 9.46 -12.57 20.83
N VAL A 374 9.50 -12.15 19.58
CA VAL A 374 9.37 -13.05 18.41
C VAL A 374 10.55 -12.93 17.45
N GLU A 375 10.95 -14.05 16.85
CA GLU A 375 11.85 -14.11 15.68
C GLU A 375 11.04 -14.52 14.44
N ALA A 376 11.30 -13.89 13.30
CA ALA A 376 10.87 -14.39 11.99
C ALA A 376 12.09 -14.74 11.14
N VAL A 377 12.00 -15.83 10.37
CA VAL A 377 13.06 -16.29 9.45
C VAL A 377 12.45 -16.54 8.08
N ASP A 378 13.01 -15.93 7.03
CA ASP A 378 12.55 -16.14 5.65
C ASP A 378 13.23 -17.33 4.93
N VAL A 379 12.77 -17.64 3.71
CA VAL A 379 13.34 -18.70 2.88
C VAL A 379 14.77 -18.43 2.38
N LEU A 380 15.32 -17.22 2.55
CA LEU A 380 16.73 -16.91 2.29
C LEU A 380 17.60 -17.12 3.55
N GLY A 381 16.99 -17.50 4.68
CA GLY A 381 17.66 -17.67 5.97
C GLY A 381 17.90 -16.34 6.71
N LEU A 382 17.33 -15.23 6.25
CA LEU A 382 17.42 -13.95 6.92
C LEU A 382 16.46 -13.92 8.10
N SER A 383 16.94 -13.52 9.27
CA SER A 383 16.11 -13.37 10.47
C SER A 383 16.23 -12.03 11.17
N LYS A 384 15.18 -11.68 11.92
CA LYS A 384 15.14 -10.55 12.83
C LYS A 384 14.26 -10.88 14.03
N THR A 385 14.62 -10.33 15.19
CA THR A 385 13.76 -10.32 16.38
C THR A 385 12.95 -9.04 16.48
N SER A 386 11.80 -9.12 17.15
CA SER A 386 11.07 -7.94 17.63
C SER A 386 11.81 -7.24 18.77
N MET A 387 11.30 -6.10 19.21
CA MET A 387 11.57 -5.60 20.55
C MET A 387 11.03 -6.58 21.60
N GLU A 388 11.67 -6.65 22.77
CA GLU A 388 11.11 -7.29 23.96
C GLU A 388 9.93 -6.46 24.49
N ILE A 389 8.86 -7.11 24.93
CA ILE A 389 7.71 -6.46 25.59
C ILE A 389 7.49 -7.12 26.96
N PRO A 390 7.48 -6.37 28.07
CA PRO A 390 7.13 -6.91 29.38
C PRO A 390 5.62 -7.12 29.49
N VAL A 391 5.22 -8.29 29.99
CA VAL A 391 3.83 -8.68 30.26
C VAL A 391 3.69 -9.06 31.72
N THR A 392 2.86 -8.34 32.47
CA THR A 392 2.59 -8.66 33.89
C THR A 392 1.50 -9.73 34.01
N VAL A 393 1.89 -10.97 34.30
CA VAL A 393 0.94 -12.01 34.71
C VAL A 393 0.55 -11.76 36.16
N THR A 394 -0.73 -11.51 36.41
CA THR A 394 -1.26 -11.18 37.75
C THR A 394 -2.15 -12.31 38.23
N VAL A 395 -1.75 -13.02 39.28
CA VAL A 395 -2.52 -14.15 39.85
C VAL A 395 -3.33 -13.69 41.04
N THR A 396 -4.65 -13.68 40.89
CA THR A 396 -5.57 -13.43 42.01
C THR A 396 -5.82 -14.72 42.78
N GLN A 397 -5.28 -14.81 43.99
CA GLN A 397 -5.57 -15.94 44.88
C GLN A 397 -7.00 -15.82 45.45
N PRO A 398 -7.76 -16.93 45.57
CA PRO A 398 -9.07 -16.89 46.22
C PRO A 398 -8.92 -16.49 47.70
N PRO A 399 -9.94 -15.84 48.29
CA PRO A 399 -9.93 -15.54 49.71
C PRO A 399 -9.85 -16.84 50.54
N ARG A 400 -8.99 -16.85 51.55
CA ARG A 400 -8.74 -18.01 52.43
C ARG A 400 -9.17 -17.72 53.88
N GLY A 401 -9.38 -18.77 54.66
CA GLY A 401 -9.76 -18.67 56.09
C GLY A 401 -11.27 -18.61 56.35
N LEU A 402 -11.64 -18.30 57.60
CA LEU A 402 -13.02 -18.37 58.09
C LEU A 402 -14.00 -17.49 57.31
N SER A 403 -13.59 -16.28 56.90
CA SER A 403 -14.41 -15.36 56.11
C SER A 403 -14.83 -15.98 54.77
N ALA A 404 -13.93 -16.68 54.08
CA ALA A 404 -14.22 -17.39 52.84
C ALA A 404 -15.14 -18.60 53.06
N PHE A 405 -14.98 -19.33 54.18
CA PHE A 405 -15.90 -20.39 54.57
C PHE A 405 -17.33 -19.86 54.80
N PHE A 406 -17.48 -18.78 55.59
CA PHE A 406 -18.78 -18.14 55.83
C PHE A 406 -19.42 -17.59 54.55
N ALA A 407 -18.62 -17.09 53.60
CA ALA A 407 -19.11 -16.64 52.30
C ALA A 407 -19.56 -17.81 51.41
N ARG A 408 -18.73 -18.85 51.24
CA ARG A 408 -19.01 -20.04 50.42
C ARG A 408 -20.24 -20.81 50.91
N TYR A 409 -20.42 -20.94 52.23
CA TYR A 409 -21.53 -21.68 52.82
C TYR A 409 -22.69 -20.79 53.32
N LYS A 410 -22.73 -19.51 52.95
CA LYS A 410 -23.70 -18.52 53.48
C LYS A 410 -25.15 -19.00 53.48
N GLN A 411 -25.61 -19.63 52.39
CA GLN A 411 -26.98 -20.17 52.32
C GLN A 411 -27.20 -21.31 53.33
N TYR A 412 -26.33 -22.33 53.34
CA TYR A 412 -26.43 -23.46 54.28
C TYR A 412 -26.33 -23.02 55.74
N ILE A 413 -25.45 -22.07 56.04
CA ILE A 413 -25.32 -21.48 57.39
C ILE A 413 -26.56 -20.66 57.75
N THR A 414 -27.17 -19.94 56.80
CA THR A 414 -28.43 -19.22 57.02
C THR A 414 -29.60 -20.17 57.26
N TYR A 415 -29.73 -21.25 56.46
CA TYR A 415 -30.77 -22.27 56.67
C TYR A 415 -30.56 -23.03 57.99
N GLY A 416 -29.31 -23.36 58.35
CA GLY A 416 -28.97 -23.96 59.64
C GLY A 416 -29.28 -23.04 60.82
N ALA A 417 -28.98 -21.74 60.70
CA ALA A 417 -29.31 -20.74 61.71
C ALA A 417 -30.83 -20.51 61.84
N ILE A 418 -31.58 -20.50 60.74
CA ILE A 418 -33.05 -20.45 60.76
C ILE A 418 -33.62 -21.72 61.38
N GLY A 419 -33.07 -22.90 61.08
CA GLY A 419 -33.45 -24.17 61.70
C GLY A 419 -33.20 -24.18 63.21
N LEU A 420 -32.02 -23.74 63.65
CA LEU A 420 -31.68 -23.58 65.08
C LEU A 420 -32.53 -22.52 65.78
N ALA A 421 -32.87 -21.41 65.10
CA ALA A 421 -33.78 -20.39 65.63
C ALA A 421 -35.20 -20.95 65.79
N GLY A 422 -35.69 -21.72 64.82
CA GLY A 422 -36.98 -22.42 64.91
C GLY A 422 -37.02 -23.46 66.05
N LEU A 423 -35.97 -24.28 66.16
CA LEU A 423 -35.83 -25.28 67.24
C LEU A 423 -35.74 -24.63 68.62
N SER A 424 -34.96 -23.57 68.79
CA SER A 424 -34.84 -22.86 70.07
C SER A 424 -36.10 -22.08 70.43
N LEU A 425 -36.83 -21.52 69.46
CA LEU A 425 -38.12 -20.87 69.70
C LEU A 425 -39.20 -21.90 70.10
N LEU A 426 -39.22 -23.08 69.47
CA LEU A 426 -40.04 -24.22 69.91
C LEU A 426 -39.68 -24.66 71.34
N LEU A 427 -38.38 -24.78 71.66
CA LEU A 427 -37.89 -25.16 72.99
C LEU A 427 -38.32 -24.13 74.06
N ILE A 428 -38.22 -22.84 73.75
CA ILE A 428 -38.67 -21.74 74.62
C ILE A 428 -40.19 -21.78 74.82
N PHE A 429 -40.97 -22.08 73.79
CA PHE A 429 -42.43 -22.31 73.95
C PHE A 429 -42.73 -23.52 74.84
N PHE A 430 -41.96 -24.60 74.72
CA PHE A 430 -42.16 -25.81 75.51
C PHE A 430 -41.86 -25.59 77.00
N LEU A 431 -40.77 -24.88 77.34
CA LEU A 431 -40.42 -24.53 78.73
C LEU A 431 -41.28 -23.37 79.27
N GLY A 432 -41.74 -22.46 78.41
CA GLY A 432 -42.56 -21.30 78.79
C GLY A 432 -43.95 -21.66 79.32
N SER A 433 -44.45 -22.86 79.00
CA SER A 433 -45.77 -23.34 79.44
C SER A 433 -45.91 -23.58 80.95
N MET A 434 -44.80 -23.63 81.70
CA MET A 434 -44.76 -24.21 83.06
C MET A 434 -44.50 -23.23 84.21
N ARG A 435 -44.53 -21.90 84.00
CA ARG A 435 -44.43 -20.90 85.09
C ARG A 435 -45.36 -19.69 84.93
N SER A 436 -46.58 -19.81 85.46
CA SER A 436 -47.61 -18.75 85.49
C SER A 436 -48.07 -18.40 86.91
N VAL A 437 -47.15 -18.04 87.81
CA VAL A 437 -47.50 -17.54 89.17
C VAL A 437 -46.75 -16.26 89.53
N PHE A 438 -47.44 -15.36 90.25
CA PHE A 438 -46.98 -14.09 90.84
C PHE A 438 -46.64 -12.90 89.91
N ARG A 439 -47.69 -12.10 89.63
CA ARG A 439 -47.57 -10.63 89.46
C ARG A 439 -47.43 -9.94 90.82
N ARG A 440 -46.68 -8.83 90.90
CA ARG A 440 -46.99 -7.54 91.59
C ARG A 440 -45.75 -6.61 91.59
N ALA A 441 -45.81 -5.28 91.79
CA ALA A 441 -46.74 -4.23 91.32
C ALA A 441 -46.33 -2.84 91.89
N ARG A 442 -46.00 -1.85 91.04
CA ARG A 442 -46.08 -0.36 91.22
C ARG A 442 -45.26 0.32 90.09
N THR A 443 -45.56 1.45 89.44
CA THR A 443 -46.43 2.66 89.61
C THR A 443 -46.01 3.64 90.72
N SER A 444 -45.83 4.96 90.51
CA SER A 444 -45.91 5.80 89.29
C SER A 444 -45.61 7.29 89.62
N ARG A 445 -45.38 8.14 88.59
CA ARG A 445 -45.28 9.64 88.55
C ARG A 445 -43.90 10.21 88.96
N ARG A 446 -43.29 11.26 88.36
CA ARG A 446 -43.59 12.38 87.40
C ARG A 446 -43.66 13.80 88.00
N ALA A 447 -42.56 14.55 87.88
CA ALA A 447 -42.37 16.01 87.68
C ALA A 447 -40.84 16.21 87.40
N ALA A 448 -40.30 16.95 86.42
CA ALA A 448 -40.50 18.33 85.93
C ALA A 448 -39.92 19.40 86.89
N GLY A 449 -38.90 20.21 86.54
CA GLY A 449 -38.03 20.21 85.33
C GLY A 449 -37.02 21.37 85.26
N ASP A 450 -36.34 21.51 84.11
CA ASP A 450 -35.64 22.71 83.56
C ASP A 450 -34.20 23.09 84.09
N PRO A 451 -33.41 23.99 83.44
CA PRO A 451 -32.30 23.51 82.56
C PRO A 451 -30.93 24.25 82.64
N LEU A 452 -29.97 23.82 81.79
CA LEU A 452 -28.63 24.39 81.46
C LEU A 452 -27.56 24.22 82.58
N THR A 453 -26.29 23.82 82.34
CA THR A 453 -25.40 23.88 81.15
C THR A 453 -24.61 22.56 80.84
N GLN A 454 -23.59 22.59 79.96
CA GLN A 454 -22.89 21.48 79.25
C GLN A 454 -21.46 21.19 79.79
N PRO A 455 -20.55 20.35 79.18
CA PRO A 455 -20.65 19.24 78.18
C PRO A 455 -20.14 17.89 78.81
N VAL A 456 -19.45 16.85 78.26
CA VAL A 456 -18.73 16.39 77.01
C VAL A 456 -18.87 14.83 76.98
N ALA A 457 -19.28 14.09 75.93
CA ALA A 457 -18.62 13.56 74.70
C ALA A 457 -17.39 12.60 74.89
N ALA A 458 -17.16 11.52 74.11
CA ALA A 458 -17.84 10.96 72.92
C ALA A 458 -17.59 9.43 72.73
N THR A 459 -18.38 8.73 71.88
CA THR A 459 -18.19 7.34 71.38
C THR A 459 -19.08 7.10 70.14
N VAL A 460 -18.72 6.19 69.21
CA VAL A 460 -19.50 5.85 67.99
C VAL A 460 -19.43 4.35 67.65
N GLU A 461 -20.58 3.68 67.43
CA GLU A 461 -20.77 2.50 66.56
C GLU A 461 -22.29 2.29 66.21
N PRO A 462 -22.82 1.26 65.49
CA PRO A 462 -23.44 1.55 64.18
C PRO A 462 -24.87 1.00 63.87
N ILE A 463 -25.43 1.49 62.74
CA ILE A 463 -26.37 0.87 61.77
C ILE A 463 -27.67 0.17 62.26
N THR A 464 -28.85 0.63 61.81
CA THR A 464 -29.81 -0.19 60.99
C THR A 464 -30.97 0.59 60.31
N ASP A 465 -31.00 0.46 58.98
CA ASP A 465 -32.14 0.38 58.02
C ASP A 465 -33.61 0.59 58.50
N ARG A 466 -34.39 1.45 57.81
CA ARG A 466 -35.59 1.04 57.00
C ARG A 466 -36.43 2.13 56.30
N THR A 467 -36.60 1.96 54.98
CA THR A 467 -37.77 2.33 54.13
C THR A 467 -38.20 3.81 53.94
N LYS A 468 -38.31 4.26 52.68
CA LYS A 468 -39.61 4.36 51.94
C LYS A 468 -39.52 4.97 50.53
N ARG A 469 -40.36 4.41 49.65
CA ARG A 469 -41.09 5.01 48.50
C ARG A 469 -40.47 6.19 47.71
N ALA A 470 -40.29 5.89 46.42
CA ALA A 470 -40.44 6.76 45.26
C ALA A 470 -41.20 8.08 45.45
N ARG A 471 -40.65 9.14 44.88
CA ARG A 471 -41.37 10.37 44.53
C ARG A 471 -40.80 10.91 43.21
N ALA A 472 -41.58 10.84 42.14
CA ALA A 472 -41.23 11.51 40.89
C ALA A 472 -41.37 13.02 41.07
N VAL A 473 -40.37 13.78 40.63
CA VAL A 473 -40.42 15.26 40.58
C VAL A 473 -39.77 15.72 39.27
N ASN A 474 -40.64 16.02 38.31
CA ASN A 474 -40.53 16.97 37.21
C ASN A 474 -39.14 17.38 36.70
N GLU A 475 -38.98 17.19 35.39
CA GLU A 475 -38.32 18.18 34.54
C GLU A 475 -38.85 19.60 34.82
N ARG A 476 -37.95 20.55 35.05
CA ARG A 476 -38.04 21.89 34.44
C ARG A 476 -36.73 22.63 34.61
N ALA A 477 -36.33 23.35 33.55
CA ALA A 477 -35.05 24.01 33.46
C ALA A 477 -34.82 25.00 34.62
N LYS A 478 -33.62 24.94 35.20
CA LYS A 478 -32.94 26.16 35.65
C LYS A 478 -32.16 26.68 34.45
N ASN A 479 -32.61 27.80 33.88
CA ASN A 479 -31.83 28.52 32.88
C ASN A 479 -30.57 29.06 33.56
N ALA A 480 -29.42 28.44 33.30
CA ALA A 480 -28.13 29.09 33.48
C ALA A 480 -27.88 29.93 32.23
N ASP A 481 -27.46 31.18 32.40
CA ASP A 481 -27.33 32.14 31.29
C ASP A 481 -25.99 31.96 30.54
N ALA A 482 -25.81 30.77 29.95
CA ALA A 482 -24.58 30.38 29.29
C ALA A 482 -24.46 31.03 27.90
N PRO A 483 -23.36 31.74 27.58
CA PRO A 483 -23.13 32.33 26.25
C PRO A 483 -22.93 31.29 25.14
N ALA A 484 -22.47 30.09 25.47
CA ALA A 484 -22.32 28.97 24.54
C ALA A 484 -22.49 27.60 25.24
N TRP A 485 -22.66 26.53 24.48
CA TRP A 485 -22.64 25.16 24.98
C TRP A 485 -22.07 24.15 23.96
N LEU A 486 -21.68 22.98 24.46
CA LEU A 486 -21.31 21.81 23.66
C LEU A 486 -22.40 20.75 23.77
N GLN A 487 -23.13 20.52 22.69
CA GLN A 487 -24.12 19.44 22.59
C GLN A 487 -23.43 18.15 22.14
N ARG A 488 -23.45 17.09 22.96
CA ARG A 488 -22.88 15.79 22.57
C ARG A 488 -23.68 15.18 21.40
N LEU A 489 -22.98 14.58 20.45
CA LEU A 489 -23.56 13.86 19.31
C LEU A 489 -23.43 12.33 19.45
N THR A 490 -24.24 11.59 18.70
CA THR A 490 -24.05 10.16 18.41
C THR A 490 -23.09 9.98 17.22
N PRO A 491 -22.62 8.76 16.91
CA PRO A 491 -21.83 8.50 15.70
C PRO A 491 -22.54 8.91 14.39
N ASP A 492 -23.89 8.90 14.39
CA ASP A 492 -24.73 9.32 13.27
C ASP A 492 -24.93 10.86 13.19
N LEU A 493 -24.14 11.63 13.96
CA LEU A 493 -24.20 13.09 14.11
C LEU A 493 -25.54 13.66 14.62
N ALA A 494 -26.45 12.81 15.09
CA ALA A 494 -27.66 13.22 15.79
C ALA A 494 -27.33 13.69 17.22
N ALA A 495 -28.14 14.58 17.79
CA ALA A 495 -27.95 15.01 19.19
C ALA A 495 -28.17 13.82 20.15
N ALA A 496 -27.15 13.51 20.97
CA ALA A 496 -27.25 12.46 21.96
C ALA A 496 -28.22 12.87 23.09
N PRO A 497 -28.96 11.93 23.72
CA PRO A 497 -29.89 12.20 24.81
C PRO A 497 -29.15 12.43 26.15
N VAL A 498 -28.23 13.39 26.15
CA VAL A 498 -27.38 13.80 27.27
C VAL A 498 -27.42 15.32 27.32
N SER A 499 -27.55 15.89 28.53
CA SER A 499 -27.56 17.35 28.72
C SER A 499 -26.30 18.01 28.13
N PRO A 500 -26.44 19.17 27.43
CA PRO A 500 -25.29 19.87 26.88
C PRO A 500 -24.37 20.41 27.98
N ILE A 501 -23.08 20.52 27.67
CA ILE A 501 -22.09 21.13 28.57
C ILE A 501 -22.17 22.64 28.39
N LEU A 502 -22.65 23.35 29.41
CA LEU A 502 -22.84 24.80 29.39
C LEU A 502 -21.53 25.52 29.69
N LEU A 503 -21.08 26.38 28.78
CA LEU A 503 -19.79 27.07 28.86
C LEU A 503 -19.95 28.42 29.58
N THR A 504 -19.97 28.35 30.91
CA THR A 504 -20.14 29.51 31.81
C THR A 504 -18.83 30.10 32.35
N GLU A 505 -17.69 29.44 32.11
CA GLU A 505 -16.38 29.85 32.61
C GLU A 505 -15.53 30.48 31.49
N LYS A 506 -14.62 31.41 31.85
CA LYS A 506 -13.69 32.03 30.89
C LYS A 506 -12.65 31.06 30.34
N GLU A 507 -12.35 30.00 31.07
CA GLU A 507 -11.49 28.91 30.66
C GLU A 507 -12.15 27.59 31.11
N SER A 508 -12.09 26.56 30.29
CA SER A 508 -12.74 25.28 30.53
C SER A 508 -11.84 24.16 30.06
N VAL A 509 -11.47 23.26 30.96
CA VAL A 509 -10.55 22.15 30.69
C VAL A 509 -11.33 20.84 30.60
N PHE A 510 -11.08 20.06 29.57
CA PHE A 510 -11.74 18.77 29.29
C PHE A 510 -10.71 17.64 29.39
N GLY A 511 -11.11 16.49 29.92
CA GLY A 511 -10.24 15.33 30.09
C GLY A 511 -10.85 14.28 31.01
N SER A 512 -10.09 13.23 31.34
CA SER A 512 -10.56 12.09 32.12
C SER A 512 -10.27 12.16 33.63
N ASP A 513 -9.52 13.16 34.10
CA ASP A 513 -9.13 13.30 35.52
C ASP A 513 -9.84 14.50 36.21
N PRO A 514 -10.63 14.26 37.29
CA PRO A 514 -11.30 15.33 38.06
C PRO A 514 -10.36 16.29 38.79
N VAL A 515 -9.07 15.98 38.92
CA VAL A 515 -8.07 16.90 39.50
C VAL A 515 -7.51 17.87 38.45
N GLN A 516 -7.62 17.53 37.16
CA GLN A 516 -6.97 18.27 36.06
C GLN A 516 -7.94 18.90 35.05
N SER A 517 -9.24 18.60 35.13
CA SER A 517 -10.25 19.03 34.17
C SER A 517 -11.51 19.61 34.83
N THR A 518 -11.97 20.78 34.36
CA THR A 518 -13.29 21.37 34.70
C THR A 518 -14.43 20.42 34.35
N TYR A 519 -14.36 19.81 33.16
CA TYR A 519 -15.37 18.92 32.61
C TYR A 519 -14.76 17.53 32.41
N VAL A 520 -15.08 16.64 33.34
CA VAL A 520 -14.64 15.24 33.30
C VAL A 520 -15.49 14.48 32.28
N LEU A 521 -14.82 13.90 31.29
CA LEU A 521 -15.43 13.12 30.22
C LEU A 521 -14.96 11.67 30.30
N ASP A 522 -15.88 10.78 30.68
CA ASP A 522 -15.63 9.34 30.82
C ASP A 522 -15.57 8.65 29.45
N ASN A 523 -14.36 8.59 28.87
CA ASN A 523 -14.02 7.74 27.73
C ASN A 523 -12.50 7.45 27.73
N PRO A 524 -12.07 6.17 27.55
CA PRO A 524 -10.64 5.79 27.48
C PRO A 524 -9.78 6.53 26.45
N SER A 525 -10.36 7.20 25.44
CA SER A 525 -9.59 7.97 24.45
C SER A 525 -9.10 9.34 24.94
N LEU A 526 -9.49 9.79 26.14
CA LEU A 526 -9.09 11.09 26.67
C LEU A 526 -7.97 10.98 27.71
N ASN A 527 -6.95 11.83 27.53
CA ASN A 527 -5.91 12.09 28.53
C ASN A 527 -6.51 12.75 29.81
N PRO A 528 -5.85 12.61 30.98
CA PRO A 528 -6.25 13.25 32.24
C PRO A 528 -6.61 14.74 32.11
N ARG A 529 -5.76 15.45 31.37
CA ARG A 529 -6.01 16.77 30.77
C ARG A 529 -5.90 16.59 29.26
N HIS A 530 -6.99 16.84 28.52
CA HIS A 530 -7.07 16.56 27.09
C HIS A 530 -7.15 17.84 26.26
N ALA A 531 -8.17 18.68 26.47
CA ALA A 531 -8.35 19.92 25.72
C ALA A 531 -8.63 21.12 26.65
N ARG A 532 -8.38 22.33 26.14
CA ARG A 532 -8.53 23.59 26.86
C ARG A 532 -9.25 24.60 25.97
N LEU A 533 -10.45 25.00 26.36
CA LEU A 533 -11.25 26.02 25.69
C LEU A 533 -11.15 27.32 26.49
N ALA A 534 -10.69 28.40 25.87
CA ALA A 534 -10.56 29.71 26.52
C ALA A 534 -11.36 30.77 25.74
N GLN A 535 -12.09 31.62 26.47
CA GLN A 535 -12.78 32.77 25.87
C GLN A 535 -11.77 33.89 25.62
N THR A 536 -11.73 34.40 24.39
CA THR A 536 -10.89 35.54 23.99
C THR A 536 -11.48 36.87 24.49
N GLU A 537 -10.68 37.94 24.48
CA GLU A 537 -11.14 39.28 24.90
C GLU A 537 -12.28 39.81 24.01
N ASP A 538 -12.27 39.45 22.72
CA ASP A 538 -13.35 39.72 21.75
C ASP A 538 -14.60 38.83 21.93
N GLY A 539 -14.61 37.94 22.93
CA GLY A 539 -15.75 37.07 23.27
C GLY A 539 -15.84 35.75 22.48
N GLY A 540 -14.96 35.51 21.51
CA GLY A 540 -14.82 34.25 20.79
C GLY A 540 -14.21 33.12 21.62
N TYR A 541 -14.17 31.90 21.09
CA TYR A 541 -13.78 30.70 21.85
C TYR A 541 -12.60 29.98 21.18
N LEU A 542 -11.42 30.05 21.79
CA LEU A 542 -10.19 29.42 21.32
C LEU A 542 -10.03 28.03 21.98
N LEU A 543 -10.13 26.97 21.19
CA LEU A 543 -9.89 25.60 21.61
C LEU A 543 -8.43 25.21 21.34
N ALA A 544 -7.74 24.61 22.30
CA ALA A 544 -6.38 24.08 22.12
C ALA A 544 -6.23 22.67 22.71
N ASP A 545 -5.51 21.80 22.02
CA ASP A 545 -5.15 20.46 22.51
C ASP A 545 -3.98 20.53 23.51
N ALA A 546 -3.95 19.66 24.51
CA ALA A 546 -2.88 19.63 25.52
C ALA A 546 -1.55 18.99 25.03
N GLY A 547 -1.50 18.45 23.82
CA GLY A 547 -0.47 17.52 23.33
C GLY A 547 -0.85 16.07 23.61
N THR A 548 -2.07 15.69 23.23
CA THR A 548 -2.70 14.40 23.56
C THR A 548 -2.39 13.32 22.52
N VAL A 549 -2.55 12.05 22.89
CA VAL A 549 -2.23 10.92 22.00
C VAL A 549 -3.35 10.66 21.00
N ALA A 550 -4.60 10.85 21.41
CA ALA A 550 -5.74 10.79 20.50
C ALA A 550 -5.83 12.06 19.63
N GLY A 551 -5.62 13.23 20.21
CA GLY A 551 -5.80 14.53 19.56
C GLY A 551 -7.19 15.14 19.81
N THR A 552 -7.28 16.43 19.50
CA THR A 552 -8.51 17.22 19.43
C THR A 552 -8.69 17.68 17.99
N TRP A 553 -9.91 17.65 17.44
CA TRP A 553 -10.19 18.11 16.08
C TRP A 553 -11.43 19.01 16.03
N VAL A 554 -11.49 19.87 15.01
CA VAL A 554 -12.66 20.69 14.66
C VAL A 554 -12.94 20.47 13.17
N ASN A 555 -14.16 20.03 12.83
CA ASN A 555 -14.57 19.79 11.43
C ASN A 555 -13.59 18.88 10.64
N PHE A 556 -13.00 17.88 11.32
CA PHE A 556 -11.94 16.97 10.86
C PHE A 556 -10.52 17.56 10.73
N GLU A 557 -10.30 18.86 10.96
CA GLU A 557 -8.97 19.46 11.04
C GLU A 557 -8.36 19.30 12.46
N PRO A 558 -7.07 18.90 12.59
CA PRO A 558 -6.43 18.71 13.89
C PRO A 558 -6.10 20.05 14.57
N VAL A 559 -6.50 20.18 15.84
CA VAL A 559 -6.24 21.38 16.66
C VAL A 559 -4.89 21.27 17.35
N GLY A 560 -3.97 22.16 17.01
CA GLY A 560 -2.66 22.26 17.67
C GLY A 560 -2.70 22.94 19.04
N LYS A 561 -1.53 23.06 19.68
CA LYS A 561 -1.34 23.80 20.95
C LYS A 561 -1.54 25.31 20.82
N GLU A 562 -1.40 25.85 19.61
CA GLU A 562 -1.64 27.25 19.27
C GLU A 562 -3.15 27.59 19.26
N GLY A 563 -3.98 26.58 19.00
CA GLY A 563 -5.44 26.62 19.10
C GLY A 563 -6.19 26.95 17.80
N HIS A 564 -7.50 26.77 17.85
CA HIS A 564 -8.45 26.98 16.76
C HIS A 564 -9.67 27.75 17.29
N LEU A 565 -10.14 28.77 16.56
CA LEU A 565 -11.24 29.64 16.99
C LEU A 565 -12.60 29.08 16.53
N LEU A 566 -13.41 28.58 17.47
CA LEU A 566 -14.68 27.92 17.17
C LEU A 566 -15.76 28.88 16.64
N GLN A 567 -16.51 28.40 15.66
CA GLN A 567 -17.68 29.04 15.05
C GLN A 567 -18.97 28.27 15.42
N HIS A 568 -20.10 28.96 15.46
CA HIS A 568 -21.40 28.31 15.77
C HIS A 568 -21.71 27.24 14.71
N GLY A 569 -21.90 26.00 15.16
CA GLY A 569 -22.17 24.83 14.32
C GLY A 569 -21.01 23.83 14.23
N ASP A 570 -19.80 24.22 14.65
CA ASP A 570 -18.59 23.38 14.55
C ASP A 570 -18.71 22.04 15.26
N VAL A 571 -18.19 20.98 14.63
CA VAL A 571 -18.15 19.62 15.18
C VAL A 571 -16.78 19.35 15.80
N VAL A 572 -16.73 19.48 17.13
CA VAL A 572 -15.56 19.28 17.97
C VAL A 572 -15.42 17.81 18.36
N HIS A 573 -14.22 17.25 18.22
CA HIS A 573 -13.89 15.88 18.61
C HIS A 573 -12.84 15.90 19.72
N PHE A 574 -13.15 15.23 20.84
CA PHE A 574 -12.23 14.97 21.95
C PHE A 574 -11.91 13.48 21.99
N GLY A 575 -10.84 13.06 21.30
CA GLY A 575 -10.65 11.65 20.96
C GLY A 575 -11.89 11.11 20.22
N GLN A 576 -12.51 10.07 20.76
CA GLN A 576 -13.71 9.44 20.20
C GLN A 576 -15.04 10.13 20.60
N LEU A 577 -15.01 11.21 21.39
CA LEU A 577 -16.23 11.91 21.80
C LEU A 577 -16.53 13.11 20.89
N VAL A 578 -17.67 13.05 20.20
CA VAL A 578 -18.14 14.09 19.27
C VAL A 578 -19.12 15.04 19.95
N PHE A 579 -18.92 16.34 19.75
CA PHE A 579 -19.78 17.43 20.22
C PHE A 579 -20.02 18.44 19.10
N ARG A 580 -21.14 19.16 19.14
CA ARG A 580 -21.37 20.37 18.35
C ARG A 580 -21.31 21.60 19.24
N PHE A 581 -20.56 22.62 18.82
CA PHE A 581 -20.44 23.90 19.52
C PHE A 581 -21.55 24.88 19.07
N GLU A 582 -22.32 25.39 20.02
CA GLU A 582 -23.47 26.25 19.76
C GLU A 582 -23.40 27.52 20.63
N LEU A 583 -23.21 28.67 19.97
CA LEU A 583 -23.42 29.99 20.57
C LEU A 583 -24.91 30.26 20.84
N LYS A 584 -25.23 30.85 21.99
CA LYS A 584 -26.60 31.27 22.38
C LYS A 584 -27.24 32.24 21.38
N ASN A 585 -26.44 33.17 20.88
CA ASN A 585 -26.81 34.11 19.83
C ASN A 585 -25.94 33.79 18.59
N PRO A 586 -26.41 32.97 17.63
CA PRO A 586 -25.64 32.68 16.43
C PRO A 586 -25.45 33.95 15.57
N PRO A 587 -24.28 34.13 14.92
CA PRO A 587 -24.16 35.08 13.83
C PRO A 587 -25.08 34.69 12.66
N PRO A 588 -25.50 35.64 11.81
CA PRO A 588 -26.29 35.32 10.62
C PRO A 588 -25.51 34.38 9.69
N ALA A 589 -26.19 33.38 9.14
CA ALA A 589 -25.56 32.35 8.31
C ALA A 589 -24.85 32.96 7.09
N ALA A 590 -23.57 32.61 6.90
CA ALA A 590 -22.78 33.08 5.78
C ALA A 590 -23.26 32.45 4.46
N GLU A 591 -23.44 33.28 3.42
CA GLU A 591 -23.80 32.79 2.09
C GLU A 591 -22.66 31.95 1.47
N PRO A 592 -22.95 30.80 0.84
CA PRO A 592 -21.93 29.90 0.32
C PRO A 592 -21.20 30.50 -0.89
N LYS A 593 -19.97 30.97 -0.67
CA LYS A 593 -19.08 31.48 -1.72
C LYS A 593 -18.41 30.32 -2.46
N ILE A 594 -18.92 29.99 -3.64
CA ILE A 594 -18.27 29.04 -4.57
C ILE A 594 -17.01 29.69 -5.15
N ILE A 595 -15.86 29.34 -4.59
CA ILE A 595 -14.55 29.67 -5.18
C ILE A 595 -14.26 28.64 -6.27
N LYS A 596 -13.93 29.10 -7.49
CA LYS A 596 -13.46 28.23 -8.57
C LYS A 596 -11.94 28.19 -8.53
N GLU A 597 -11.37 27.04 -8.19
CA GLU A 597 -9.95 26.81 -8.35
C GLU A 597 -9.60 26.73 -9.84
N THR A 598 -8.57 27.47 -10.25
CA THR A 598 -7.98 27.36 -11.59
C THR A 598 -6.77 26.45 -11.46
N PRO A 599 -6.66 25.35 -12.24
CA PRO A 599 -5.50 24.49 -12.17
C PRO A 599 -4.23 25.25 -12.58
N LEU A 600 -3.15 25.03 -11.84
CA LEU A 600 -1.83 25.58 -12.16
C LEU A 600 -1.25 24.90 -13.41
N LEU A 601 -0.54 25.68 -14.21
CA LEU A 601 0.23 25.25 -15.40
C LEU A 601 1.72 25.13 -15.06
#